data_AF-A0A4R2RGP6-F1
#
_entry.id   AF-A0A4R2RGP6-F1
#
_cell.length_a   1.000
_cell.length_b   1.000
_cell.length_c   1.000
_cell.angle_alpha   90.00
_cell.angle_beta   90.00
_cell.angle_gamma   90.00
#
_symmetry.space_group_name_H-M   'P 1'
#
loop_
_entity.id
_entity.type
_entity.pdbx_description
1 polymer ?
#
loop_
_entity_poly.entity_id
_entity_poly.type
_entity_poly.pdbx_seq_one_letter_code
_entity_poly.pdbx_strand_id
1 'polypeptide(L)'
;MKRQLSPDELILTCRNALDPSNCCILTQMNLLSEGDELTIQLKMNLQNSSLDHLCTQAKEHLSFLLKNMNVLIIDLSRNQLIHSSGISFLLKMHQISLKNNIDFRITNVSSVVAENIRFKKLDRILKVG
;
A
#
# COMPACT_ATOMS: atom_id res chain seq x y z
N MET A 1 -0.24 11.24 16.64
CA MET A 1 -0.67 9.85 16.90
C MET A 1 -1.36 9.30 15.66
N LYS A 2 -0.95 8.14 15.14
CA LYS A 2 -1.62 7.48 13.99
C LYS A 2 -3.05 7.08 14.32
N ARG A 3 -3.99 7.43 13.45
CA ARG A 3 -5.41 7.09 13.58
C ARG A 3 -5.83 6.17 12.44
N GLN A 4 -6.48 5.06 12.77
CA GLN A 4 -7.07 4.19 11.76
C GLN A 4 -8.28 4.88 11.13
N LEU A 5 -8.34 4.91 9.80
CA LEU A 5 -9.52 5.39 9.07
C LEU A 5 -10.71 4.48 9.35
N SER A 6 -11.84 5.07 9.72
CA SER A 6 -13.08 4.32 9.95
C SER A 6 -13.68 3.83 8.62
N PRO A 7 -14.55 2.81 8.65
CA PRO A 7 -15.28 2.39 7.45
C PRO A 7 -16.05 3.54 6.77
N ASP A 8 -16.65 4.44 7.55
CA ASP A 8 -17.41 5.58 7.01
C ASP A 8 -16.52 6.55 6.25
N GLU A 9 -15.32 6.83 6.77
CA GLU A 9 -14.35 7.70 6.10
C GLU A 9 -13.85 7.10 4.79
N LEU A 10 -13.66 5.78 4.78
CA LEU A 10 -13.29 5.06 3.57
C LEU A 10 -14.42 5.12 2.55
N ILE A 11 -15.67 4.88 2.96
CA ILE A 11 -16.84 4.99 2.07
C ILE A 11 -16.92 6.36 1.39
N LEU A 12 -16.67 7.45 2.13
CA LEU A 12 -16.69 8.82 1.58
C LEU A 12 -15.66 9.06 0.48
N THR A 13 -14.56 8.30 0.49
CA THR A 13 -13.52 8.37 -0.54
C THR A 13 -13.80 7.46 -1.74
N CYS A 14 -14.85 6.64 -1.66
CA CYS A 14 -15.33 5.82 -2.77
C CYS A 14 -16.45 6.53 -3.54
N ARG A 15 -16.38 6.52 -4.87
CA ARG A 15 -17.50 7.00 -5.70
C ARG A 15 -18.75 6.13 -5.57
N ASN A 16 -18.58 4.87 -5.19
CA ASN A 16 -19.68 3.93 -4.95
C ASN A 16 -19.31 3.00 -3.77
N ALA A 17 -20.07 3.05 -2.68
CA ALA A 17 -19.79 2.27 -1.47
C ALA A 17 -19.82 0.74 -1.71
N LEU A 18 -20.51 0.29 -2.75
CA LEU A 18 -20.61 -1.11 -3.17
C LEU A 18 -19.52 -1.51 -4.18
N ASP A 19 -18.60 -0.60 -4.52
CA ASP A 19 -17.52 -0.89 -5.46
C ASP A 19 -16.56 -1.94 -4.88
N PRO A 20 -16.11 -2.93 -5.69
CA PRO A 20 -15.19 -3.95 -5.20
C PRO A 20 -13.86 -3.39 -4.66
N SER A 21 -13.45 -2.19 -5.09
CA SER A 21 -12.31 -1.46 -4.51
C SER A 21 -12.46 -1.21 -3.01
N ASN A 22 -13.64 -0.77 -2.57
CA ASN A 22 -13.94 -0.47 -1.17
C ASN A 22 -13.87 -1.74 -0.33
N CYS A 23 -14.51 -2.83 -0.81
CA CYS A 23 -14.44 -4.14 -0.16
C CYS A 23 -13.01 -4.64 -0.02
N CYS A 24 -12.17 -4.45 -1.04
CA CYS A 24 -10.76 -4.84 -0.99
C CYS A 24 -9.99 -4.09 0.09
N ILE A 25 -10.19 -2.77 0.18
CA ILE A 25 -9.46 -1.94 1.16
C ILE A 25 -9.86 -2.30 2.59
N LEU A 26 -11.15 -2.45 2.86
CA LEU A 26 -11.65 -2.82 4.20
C LEU A 26 -11.15 -4.21 4.65
N THR A 27 -11.10 -5.17 3.73
CA THR A 27 -10.76 -6.56 4.05
C THR A 27 -9.26 -6.85 4.06
N GLN A 28 -8.49 -6.26 3.14
CA GLN A 28 -7.08 -6.60 2.93
C GLN A 28 -6.10 -5.56 3.46
N MET A 29 -6.56 -4.36 3.81
CA MET A 29 -5.71 -3.25 4.23
C MET A 29 -6.18 -2.67 5.57
N ASN A 30 -5.21 -2.16 6.33
CA ASN A 30 -5.42 -1.23 7.41
C ASN A 30 -4.83 0.11 6.97
N LEU A 31 -5.65 1.15 6.94
CA LEU A 31 -5.23 2.48 6.56
C LEU A 31 -5.13 3.34 7.81
N LEU A 32 -3.93 3.84 8.08
CA LEU A 32 -3.65 4.71 9.22
C LEU A 32 -3.25 6.07 8.68
N SER A 33 -3.87 7.14 9.17
CA SER A 33 -3.55 8.51 8.80
C SER A 33 -3.00 9.29 10.00
N GLU A 34 -1.99 10.11 9.75
CA GLU A 34 -1.41 11.04 10.72
C GLU A 34 -0.93 12.28 9.97
N GLY A 35 -1.66 13.41 10.11
CA GLY A 35 -1.34 14.61 9.34
C GLY A 35 -1.44 14.38 7.83
N ASP A 36 -0.34 14.61 7.12
CA ASP A 36 -0.18 14.41 5.67
C ASP A 36 0.44 13.03 5.32
N GLU A 37 0.51 12.12 6.29
CA GLU A 37 0.99 10.76 6.11
C GLU A 37 -0.18 9.78 6.04
N LEU A 38 -0.13 8.91 5.03
CA LEU A 38 -0.96 7.71 4.94
C LEU A 38 -0.07 6.46 5.04
N THR A 39 -0.32 5.64 6.05
CA THR A 39 0.30 4.31 6.18
C THR A 39 -0.68 3.23 5.74
N ILE A 40 -0.26 2.37 4.81
CA ILE A 40 -0.98 1.17 4.39
C ILE A 40 -0.31 -0.04 5.04
N GLN A 41 -1.01 -0.66 5.98
CA GLN A 41 -0.67 -1.96 6.54
C GLN A 41 -1.41 -3.05 5.79
N LEU A 42 -0.67 -3.91 5.08
CA LEU A 42 -1.27 -5.03 4.35
C LEU A 42 -1.60 -6.15 5.34
N LYS A 43 -2.89 -6.52 5.44
CA LYS A 43 -3.35 -7.65 6.27
C LYS A 43 -3.10 -9.00 5.61
N MET A 44 -2.93 -8.99 4.30
CA MET A 44 -2.87 -10.18 3.49
C MET A 44 -1.45 -10.68 3.28
N ASN A 45 -1.31 -11.95 2.89
CA ASN A 45 -0.03 -12.54 2.55
C ASN A 45 0.44 -12.12 1.14
N LEU A 46 1.60 -11.45 1.07
CA LEU A 46 2.27 -11.01 -0.16
C LEU A 46 2.76 -12.11 -1.12
N GLN A 47 2.44 -13.37 -0.84
CA GLN A 47 2.77 -14.53 -1.67
C GLN A 47 1.66 -14.97 -2.65
N ASN A 48 0.42 -14.52 -2.43
CA ASN A 48 -0.72 -14.98 -3.20
C ASN A 48 -0.72 -14.38 -4.62
N SER A 49 -0.92 -15.20 -5.65
CA SER A 49 -1.06 -14.74 -7.05
C SER A 49 -2.27 -13.81 -7.25
N SER A 50 -3.24 -13.85 -6.33
CA SER A 50 -4.36 -12.91 -6.29
C SER A 50 -3.95 -11.45 -6.02
N LEU A 51 -2.68 -11.17 -5.68
CA LEU A 51 -2.16 -9.81 -5.49
C LEU A 51 -2.10 -8.97 -6.75
N ASP A 52 -1.82 -9.59 -7.89
CA ASP A 52 -1.88 -8.88 -9.16
C ASP A 52 -3.32 -8.41 -9.46
N HIS A 53 -4.28 -9.12 -8.86
CA HIS A 53 -5.73 -8.91 -8.92
C HIS A 53 -6.29 -8.25 -7.66
N LEU A 54 -5.48 -7.69 -6.76
CA LEU A 54 -5.93 -7.15 -5.46
C LEU A 54 -6.70 -5.82 -5.56
N CYS A 55 -7.61 -5.81 -6.52
CA CYS A 55 -8.41 -4.76 -7.07
C CYS A 55 -7.56 -3.70 -7.78
N THR A 56 -7.37 -3.89 -9.08
CA THR A 56 -7.07 -2.82 -10.03
C THR A 56 -7.93 -1.56 -9.75
N GLN A 57 -9.13 -1.73 -9.20
CA GLN A 57 -10.04 -0.68 -8.73
C GLN A 57 -9.63 -0.03 -7.40
N ALA A 58 -9.00 -0.74 -6.45
CA ALA A 58 -8.49 -0.16 -5.21
C ALA A 58 -7.43 0.93 -5.46
N LYS A 59 -6.76 0.89 -6.62
CA LYS A 59 -5.86 1.97 -7.05
C LYS A 59 -6.57 3.31 -7.19
N GLU A 60 -7.78 3.34 -7.72
CA GLU A 60 -8.52 4.59 -7.90
C GLU A 60 -8.85 5.21 -6.55
N HIS A 61 -9.29 4.36 -5.62
CA HIS A 61 -9.63 4.75 -4.27
C HIS A 61 -8.39 5.21 -3.48
N LEU A 62 -7.30 4.45 -3.53
CA LEU A 62 -6.03 4.85 -2.93
C LEU A 62 -5.50 6.16 -3.57
N SER A 63 -5.62 6.33 -4.88
CA SER A 63 -5.22 7.58 -5.55
C SER A 63 -6.06 8.76 -5.06
N PHE A 64 -7.34 8.56 -4.75
CA PHE A 64 -8.18 9.60 -4.16
C PHE A 64 -7.73 9.95 -2.74
N LEU A 65 -7.50 8.94 -1.89
CA LEU A 65 -7.00 9.13 -0.52
C LEU A 65 -5.64 9.86 -0.49
N LEU A 66 -4.80 9.59 -1.49
CA LEU A 66 -3.47 10.16 -1.62
C LEU A 66 -3.46 11.63 -2.07
N LYS A 67 -4.57 12.19 -2.57
CA LYS A 67 -4.61 13.58 -3.09
C LYS A 67 -4.16 14.64 -2.08
N ASN A 68 -4.37 14.39 -0.80
CA ASN A 68 -4.05 15.32 0.28
C ASN A 68 -2.89 14.82 1.16
N MET A 69 -2.12 13.86 0.67
CA MET A 69 -1.02 13.25 1.42
C MET A 69 0.31 13.64 0.78
N ASN A 70 1.31 13.93 1.62
CA ASN A 70 2.68 14.18 1.17
C ASN A 70 3.57 12.95 1.36
N VAL A 71 3.16 12.01 2.22
CA VAL A 71 3.91 10.80 2.53
C VAL A 71 3.01 9.57 2.42
N LEU A 72 3.47 8.56 1.67
CA LEU A 72 2.88 7.23 1.63
C LEU A 72 3.86 6.22 2.23
N ILE A 73 3.44 5.54 3.29
CA ILE A 73 4.19 4.46 3.92
C ILE A 73 3.51 3.13 3.63
N ILE A 74 4.25 2.16 3.09
CA ILE A 74 3.84 0.76 3.08
C ILE A 74 4.51 0.04 4.25
N ASP A 75 3.71 -0.42 5.19
CA ASP A 75 4.17 -1.14 6.37
C ASP A 75 4.06 -2.66 6.13
N LEU A 76 5.22 -3.32 6.12
CA LEU A 76 5.35 -4.75 5.84
C LEU A 76 5.51 -5.61 7.11
N SER A 77 5.24 -5.06 8.30
CA SER A 77 5.37 -5.76 9.60
C SER A 77 4.67 -7.13 9.65
N ARG A 78 3.58 -7.30 8.89
CA ARG A 78 2.79 -8.54 8.81
C ARG A 78 3.21 -9.48 7.68
N ASN A 79 4.20 -9.11 6.87
CA ASN A 79 4.62 -9.83 5.68
C ASN A 79 6.05 -10.35 5.82
N GLN A 80 6.16 -11.65 6.09
CA GLN A 80 7.46 -12.31 6.28
C GLN A 80 8.15 -12.63 4.95
N LEU A 81 7.38 -12.79 3.88
CA LEU A 81 7.84 -13.19 2.55
C LEU A 81 7.13 -12.34 1.49
N ILE A 82 7.79 -12.12 0.35
CA ILE A 82 7.26 -11.38 -0.79
C ILE A 82 7.53 -12.13 -2.10
N HIS A 83 6.50 -12.28 -2.93
CA HIS A 83 6.63 -12.86 -4.27
C HIS A 83 6.59 -11.77 -5.35
N SER A 84 6.65 -12.17 -6.62
CA SER A 84 6.58 -11.25 -7.77
C SER A 84 5.36 -10.33 -7.73
N SER A 85 4.20 -10.84 -7.30
CA SER A 85 2.96 -10.07 -7.21
C SER A 85 3.01 -8.97 -6.13
N GLY A 86 3.59 -9.28 -4.96
CA GLY A 86 3.85 -8.28 -3.92
C GLY A 86 4.85 -7.21 -4.37
N ILE A 87 5.91 -7.60 -5.08
CA ILE A 87 6.86 -6.65 -5.68
C ILE A 87 6.16 -5.75 -6.70
N SER A 88 5.33 -6.33 -7.58
CA SER A 88 4.53 -5.58 -8.55
C SER A 88 3.61 -4.57 -7.88
N PHE A 89 3.00 -4.92 -6.75
CA PHE A 89 2.20 -4.00 -5.95
C PHE A 89 3.03 -2.82 -5.43
N LEU A 90 4.19 -3.09 -4.80
CA LEU A 90 5.08 -2.04 -4.29
C LEU A 90 5.53 -1.08 -5.39
N LEU A 91 5.90 -1.60 -6.56
CA LEU A 91 6.29 -0.79 -7.70
C LEU A 91 5.14 0.08 -8.22
N LYS A 92 3.91 -0.44 -8.25
CA LYS A 92 2.71 0.32 -8.64
C LYS A 92 2.45 1.47 -7.64
N MET A 93 2.56 1.23 -6.33
CA MET A 93 2.37 2.28 -5.32
C MET A 93 3.47 3.35 -5.40
N HIS A 94 4.72 2.94 -5.62
CA HIS A 94 5.82 3.86 -5.86
C HIS A 94 5.57 4.74 -7.10
N GLN A 95 5.11 4.16 -8.21
CA GLN A 95 4.76 4.91 -9.42
C GLN A 95 3.62 5.91 -9.19
N ILE A 96 2.58 5.53 -8.45
CA ILE A 96 1.48 6.44 -8.10
C ILE A 96 2.02 7.59 -7.24
N SER A 97 2.89 7.30 -6.28
CA SER A 97 3.48 8.32 -5.41
C SER A 97 4.32 9.31 -6.19
N LEU A 98 5.21 8.82 -7.07
CA LEU A 98 6.02 9.67 -7.95
C LEU A 98 5.15 10.59 -8.83
N LYS A 99 4.08 10.06 -9.43
CA LYS A 99 3.16 10.86 -10.27
C LYS A 99 2.46 11.99 -9.51
N ASN A 100 2.25 11.82 -8.21
CA ASN A 100 1.57 12.79 -7.36
C ASN A 100 2.54 13.59 -6.47
N ASN A 101 3.85 13.46 -6.69
CA ASN A 101 4.90 14.09 -5.88
C ASN A 101 4.83 13.77 -4.38
N ILE A 102 4.49 12.51 -4.07
CA ILE A 102 4.36 11.98 -2.71
C ILE A 102 5.65 11.22 -2.36
N ASP A 103 6.20 11.45 -1.17
CA ASP A 103 7.33 10.68 -0.65
C ASP A 103 6.89 9.25 -0.31
N PHE A 104 7.49 8.28 -0.97
CA PHE A 104 7.16 6.87 -0.83
C PHE A 104 8.18 6.14 0.03
N ARG A 105 7.72 5.48 1.08
CA ARG A 105 8.56 4.74 2.02
C ARG A 105 8.04 3.33 2.25
N ILE A 106 8.94 2.39 2.43
CA ILE A 106 8.61 1.05 2.91
C ILE A 106 9.26 0.86 4.27
N THR A 107 8.52 0.37 5.25
CA THR A 107 8.97 0.23 6.64
C THR A 107 8.64 -1.15 7.20
N ASN A 108 9.29 -1.50 8.31
CA ASN A 108 9.11 -2.75 9.04
C ASN A 108 9.30 -3.99 8.16
N VAL A 109 10.31 -3.93 7.29
CA VAL A 109 10.57 -4.98 6.31
C VAL A 109 11.35 -6.12 6.96
N SER A 110 10.87 -7.36 6.82
CA SER A 110 11.62 -8.53 7.30
C SER A 110 12.95 -8.67 6.57
N SER A 111 13.96 -9.25 7.22
CA SER A 111 15.27 -9.49 6.59
C SER A 111 15.14 -10.25 5.27
N VAL A 112 14.30 -11.28 5.22
CA VAL A 112 14.07 -12.08 4.01
C VAL A 112 13.46 -11.26 2.87
N VAL A 113 12.49 -10.38 3.17
CA VAL A 113 11.90 -9.48 2.17
C VAL A 113 12.92 -8.47 1.68
N ALA A 114 13.71 -7.88 2.58
CA ALA A 114 14.75 -6.92 2.23
C ALA A 114 15.84 -7.57 1.34
N GLU A 115 16.25 -8.80 1.65
CA GLU A 115 17.18 -9.56 0.80
C GLU A 115 16.60 -9.88 -0.57
N ASN A 116 15.32 -10.23 -0.66
CA ASN A 116 14.64 -10.47 -1.92
C ASN A 116 14.64 -9.21 -2.81
N ILE A 117 14.32 -8.05 -2.22
CA ILE A 117 14.35 -6.74 -2.91
C ILE A 117 15.77 -6.42 -3.40
N ARG A 118 16.78 -6.60 -2.55
CA ARG A 118 18.20 -6.37 -2.87
C ARG A 118 18.69 -7.31 -3.98
N PHE A 119 18.37 -8.59 -3.91
CA PHE A 119 18.75 -9.58 -4.93
C PHE A 119 18.17 -9.23 -6.31
N LYS A 120 16.95 -8.67 -6.33
CA LYS A 120 16.31 -8.14 -7.53
C LYS A 120 16.80 -6.75 -7.95
N LYS A 121 17.76 -6.15 -7.23
CA LYS A 121 18.31 -4.80 -7.44
C LYS A 121 17.25 -3.69 -7.37
N LEU A 122 16.18 -3.92 -6.59
CA LEU A 122 15.07 -2.99 -6.44
C LEU A 122 15.26 -2.02 -5.27
N ASP A 123 16.29 -2.23 -4.45
CA ASP A 123 16.73 -1.34 -3.36
C ASP A 123 17.12 0.07 -3.84
N ARG A 124 17.48 0.21 -5.12
CA ARG A 124 17.74 1.51 -5.76
C ARG A 124 16.48 2.29 -6.10
N ILE A 125 15.34 1.61 -6.16
CA ILE A 125 14.03 2.17 -6.56
C ILE A 125 13.14 2.30 -5.32
N LEU A 126 13.05 1.22 -4.55
CA LEU A 126 12.26 1.12 -3.34
C LEU A 126 13.18 1.41 -2.16
N LYS A 127 13.06 2.60 -1.57
CA LYS A 127 13.74 2.92 -0.31
C LYS A 127 13.12 2.08 0.80
N VAL A 128 13.84 1.05 1.22
CA VAL A 128 13.47 0.17 2.33
C VAL A 128 14.15 0.68 3.59
N GLY A 129 13.36 1.05 4.59
CA GLY A 129 13.79 1.47 5.92
C GLY A 129 13.48 0.46 7.00
#